data_AF-A0A946QF87-F1
#
_entry.id   AF-A0A946QF87-F1
#
_cell.length_a   1.000
_cell.length_b   1.000
_cell.length_c   1.000
_cell.angle_alpha   90.00
_cell.angle_beta   90.00
_cell.angle_gamma   90.00
#
_symmetry.space_group_name_H-M   'P 1'
#
loop_
_entity.id
_entity.type
_entity.pdbx_description
1 polymer ?
#
loop_
_entity_poly.entity_id
_entity_poly.type
_entity_poly.pdbx_seq_one_letter_code
_entity_poly.pdbx_strand_id
1 'polypeptide(L)'
;MSCHNQDDLISGIRVDHLDGSLPENQMRLWDAIYHQIKSEKMPPEDESQPTTAERQLLLTWIQKNLTTARNRKREYNGSIRRLTIKQYQNTLQDLLGLDENLANGLPPDAKSKDGFLNNQQTLLLSPLLIESYFSIAEQALDRCIVDETKPPVIQNFRMDLGKSVNQNPYPNNLILGALSTLLPNADFQVTELNPSKSFTYEPFKMQTAFKFIEGYQGNSTVRGWRE
;
A
#
# COMPACT_ATOMS: atom_id res chain seq x y z
N MET A 1 -30.57 -22.21 30.42
CA MET A 1 -30.31 -21.90 28.99
C MET A 1 -31.60 -22.10 28.21
N SER A 2 -32.52 -21.13 28.28
CA SER A 2 -33.84 -21.17 27.63
C SER A 2 -33.81 -20.77 26.16
N CYS A 3 -32.95 -19.81 25.77
CA CYS A 3 -33.08 -19.10 24.48
C CYS A 3 -32.08 -19.49 23.36
N HIS A 4 -31.09 -20.34 23.65
CA HIS A 4 -30.03 -20.72 22.70
C HIS A 4 -29.75 -22.23 22.77
N ASN A 5 -30.80 -23.02 22.49
CA ASN A 5 -30.81 -24.48 22.57
C ASN A 5 -31.45 -25.10 21.31
N GLN A 6 -31.68 -26.41 21.31
CA GLN A 6 -32.23 -27.13 20.16
C GLN A 6 -33.63 -26.67 19.77
N ASP A 7 -34.45 -26.32 20.74
CA ASP A 7 -35.85 -25.97 20.56
C ASP A 7 -36.02 -24.46 20.31
N ASP A 8 -35.08 -23.65 20.78
CA ASP A 8 -35.07 -22.19 20.63
C ASP A 8 -33.71 -21.67 20.14
N LEU A 9 -33.67 -21.30 18.84
CA LEU A 9 -32.48 -20.82 18.13
C LEU A 9 -32.53 -19.30 17.91
N ILE A 10 -32.62 -18.52 18.99
CA ILE A 10 -32.60 -17.06 18.84
C ILE A 10 -31.30 -16.64 18.13
N SER A 11 -31.46 -15.87 17.04
CA SER A 11 -30.37 -15.43 16.16
C SER A 11 -29.54 -16.56 15.51
N GLY A 12 -30.06 -17.79 15.46
CA GLY A 12 -29.38 -18.94 14.87
C GLY A 12 -28.18 -19.45 15.68
N ILE A 13 -28.06 -19.09 16.96
CA ILE A 13 -26.93 -19.44 17.82
C ILE A 13 -27.31 -20.59 18.76
N ARG A 14 -26.42 -21.59 18.87
CA ARG A 14 -26.52 -22.74 19.77
C ARG A 14 -25.40 -22.71 20.80
N VAL A 15 -25.70 -22.34 22.04
CA VAL A 15 -24.72 -22.26 23.14
C VAL A 15 -24.60 -23.60 23.86
N ASP A 16 -25.65 -24.42 23.83
CA ASP A 16 -25.74 -25.74 24.45
C ASP A 16 -24.78 -26.78 23.85
N HIS A 17 -24.31 -26.58 22.61
CA HIS A 17 -23.28 -27.41 21.99
C HIS A 17 -21.85 -26.98 22.31
N LEU A 18 -21.66 -25.92 23.09
CA LEU A 18 -20.34 -25.43 23.45
C LEU A 18 -19.83 -26.18 24.69
N ASP A 19 -18.88 -27.09 24.47
CA ASP A 19 -18.28 -27.96 25.49
C ASP A 19 -17.09 -27.31 26.24
N GLY A 20 -16.74 -26.08 25.87
CA GLY A 20 -15.61 -25.34 26.43
C GLY A 20 -14.23 -25.74 25.89
N SER A 21 -14.15 -26.59 24.86
CA SER A 21 -12.88 -26.97 24.22
C SER A 21 -12.29 -25.88 23.30
N LEU A 22 -13.08 -24.83 23.00
CA LEU A 22 -12.76 -23.66 22.15
C LEU A 22 -11.98 -24.05 20.87
N PRO A 23 -12.55 -24.88 19.98
CA PRO A 23 -11.97 -25.12 18.66
C PRO A 23 -12.01 -23.84 17.82
N GLU A 24 -11.13 -23.75 16.82
CA GLU A 24 -10.91 -22.51 16.05
C GLU A 24 -12.17 -21.95 15.38
N ASN A 25 -12.99 -22.83 14.81
CA ASN A 25 -14.26 -22.46 14.17
C ASN A 25 -15.29 -21.87 15.16
N GLN A 26 -15.13 -22.07 16.46
CA GLN A 26 -16.00 -21.53 17.50
C GLN A 26 -15.39 -20.31 18.21
N MET A 27 -14.12 -19.96 17.99
CA MET A 27 -13.46 -18.86 18.69
C MET A 27 -14.16 -17.51 18.48
N ARG A 28 -14.66 -17.25 17.27
CA ARG A 28 -15.43 -16.03 16.97
C ARG A 28 -16.75 -15.97 17.74
N LEU A 29 -17.43 -17.11 17.86
CA LEU A 29 -18.68 -17.21 18.62
C LEU A 29 -18.42 -16.96 20.12
N TRP A 30 -17.36 -17.53 20.68
CA TRP A 30 -16.97 -17.29 22.08
C TRP A 30 -16.57 -15.83 22.34
N ASP A 31 -15.92 -15.16 21.39
CA ASP A 31 -15.60 -13.72 21.48
C ASP A 31 -16.88 -12.86 21.47
N ALA A 32 -17.86 -13.21 20.62
CA ALA A 32 -19.17 -12.55 20.61
C ALA A 32 -19.95 -12.78 21.92
N ILE A 33 -19.95 -14.00 22.45
CA ILE A 33 -20.57 -14.34 23.75
C ILE A 33 -19.91 -13.52 24.87
N TYR A 34 -18.58 -13.45 24.91
CA TYR A 34 -17.85 -12.63 25.87
C TYR A 34 -18.31 -11.17 25.82
N HIS A 35 -18.41 -10.58 24.63
CA HIS A 35 -18.86 -9.21 24.47
C HIS A 35 -20.29 -8.99 24.94
N GLN A 36 -21.21 -9.90 24.63
CA GLN A 36 -22.62 -9.78 25.04
C GLN A 36 -22.81 -9.91 26.55
N ILE A 37 -22.09 -10.83 27.20
CA ILE A 37 -22.08 -10.97 28.67
C ILE A 37 -21.45 -9.73 29.30
N LYS A 38 -20.34 -9.23 28.74
CA LYS A 38 -19.62 -8.06 29.25
C LYS A 38 -20.45 -6.78 29.16
N SER A 39 -21.23 -6.62 28.09
CA SER A 39 -22.12 -5.47 27.90
C SER A 39 -23.48 -5.64 28.58
N GLU A 40 -23.69 -6.71 29.36
CA GLU A 40 -24.95 -7.01 30.05
C GLU A 40 -26.17 -7.10 29.11
N LYS A 41 -25.93 -7.40 27.83
CA LYS A 41 -26.99 -7.57 26.82
C LYS A 41 -27.54 -8.99 26.78
N MET A 42 -26.77 -9.94 27.31
CA MET A 42 -27.16 -11.34 27.42
C MET A 42 -26.89 -11.86 28.84
N PRO A 43 -27.87 -12.53 29.47
CA PRO A 43 -29.26 -12.74 29.01
C PRO A 43 -30.02 -11.42 28.76
N PRO A 44 -31.18 -11.45 28.08
CA PRO A 44 -32.07 -10.28 27.97
C PRO A 44 -32.56 -9.76 29.33
N GLU A 45 -33.08 -8.53 29.38
CA GLU A 45 -33.55 -7.91 30.64
C GLU A 45 -34.76 -8.63 31.28
N ASP A 46 -35.57 -9.30 30.46
CA ASP A 46 -36.74 -10.10 30.88
C ASP A 46 -36.37 -11.51 31.37
N GLU A 47 -35.10 -11.89 31.27
CA GLU A 47 -34.56 -13.17 31.73
C GLU A 47 -33.66 -13.01 32.96
N SER A 48 -33.48 -14.11 33.69
CA SER A 48 -32.65 -14.12 34.90
C SER A 48 -31.19 -13.79 34.59
N GLN A 49 -30.71 -12.65 35.10
CA GLN A 49 -29.32 -12.21 34.96
C GLN A 49 -28.39 -12.96 35.94
N PRO A 50 -27.15 -13.28 35.53
CA PRO A 50 -26.13 -13.75 36.45
C PRO A 50 -25.75 -12.63 37.43
N THR A 51 -25.38 -13.01 38.65
CA THR A 51 -24.82 -12.07 39.62
C THR A 51 -23.50 -11.47 39.11
N THR A 52 -23.09 -10.33 39.66
CA THR A 52 -21.80 -9.70 39.32
C THR A 52 -20.62 -10.66 39.49
N ALA A 53 -20.64 -11.50 40.53
CA ALA A 53 -19.60 -12.47 40.81
C ALA A 53 -19.56 -13.60 39.75
N GLU A 54 -20.72 -14.16 39.40
CA GLU A 54 -20.83 -15.20 38.36
C GLU A 54 -20.45 -14.66 36.98
N ARG A 55 -20.88 -13.43 36.65
CA ARG A 55 -20.52 -12.76 35.41
C ARG A 55 -19.01 -12.59 35.30
N GLN A 56 -18.37 -12.08 36.36
CA GLN A 56 -16.93 -11.89 36.38
C GLN A 56 -16.18 -13.23 36.24
N LEU A 57 -16.68 -14.29 36.87
CA LEU A 57 -16.14 -15.65 36.74
C LEU A 57 -16.20 -16.14 35.29
N LEU A 58 -17.37 -16.00 34.64
CA LEU A 58 -17.57 -16.37 33.23
C LEU A 58 -16.64 -15.59 32.30
N LEU A 59 -16.60 -14.26 32.43
CA LEU A 59 -15.75 -13.40 31.60
C LEU A 59 -14.27 -13.78 31.74
N THR A 60 -13.82 -14.02 32.97
CA THR A 60 -12.43 -14.42 33.25
C THR A 60 -12.13 -15.79 32.64
N TRP A 61 -13.05 -16.75 32.75
CA TRP A 61 -12.91 -18.07 32.17
C TRP A 61 -12.86 -18.02 30.63
N ILE A 62 -13.78 -17.30 29.99
CA ILE A 62 -13.82 -17.18 28.51
C ILE A 62 -12.54 -16.49 28.02
N GLN A 63 -12.14 -15.38 28.66
CA GLN A 63 -10.94 -14.65 28.27
C GLN A 63 -9.67 -15.49 28.40
N LYS A 64 -9.52 -16.25 29.50
CA LYS A 64 -8.39 -17.15 29.71
C LYS A 64 -8.34 -18.22 28.61
N ASN A 65 -9.45 -18.87 28.33
CA ASN A 65 -9.51 -19.92 27.32
C ASN A 65 -9.30 -19.38 25.89
N LEU A 66 -9.85 -18.22 25.56
CA LEU A 66 -9.58 -17.55 24.28
C LEU A 66 -8.11 -17.22 24.12
N THR A 67 -7.46 -16.72 25.19
CA THR A 67 -6.02 -16.43 25.19
C THR A 67 -5.21 -17.71 24.99
N THR A 68 -5.53 -18.78 25.71
CA THR A 68 -4.88 -20.08 25.54
C THR A 68 -5.09 -20.63 24.13
N ALA A 69 -6.31 -20.57 23.57
CA ALA A 69 -6.63 -21.04 22.23
C ALA A 69 -5.88 -20.25 21.15
N ARG A 70 -5.78 -18.92 21.28
CA ARG A 70 -4.98 -18.05 20.39
C ARG A 70 -3.49 -18.40 20.42
N ASN A 71 -2.98 -18.84 21.57
CA ASN A 71 -1.57 -19.18 21.76
C ASN A 71 -1.21 -20.63 21.41
N ARG A 72 -2.18 -21.50 21.07
CA ARG A 72 -1.89 -22.87 20.62
C ARG A 72 -1.04 -22.80 19.35
N LYS A 73 0.15 -23.43 19.35
CA LYS A 73 1.00 -23.56 18.16
C LYS A 73 0.20 -24.24 17.06
N ARG A 74 0.00 -23.55 15.95
CA ARG A 74 -0.66 -24.06 14.76
C ARG A 74 0.39 -24.57 13.78
N GLU A 75 0.09 -25.68 13.13
CA GLU A 75 0.65 -25.93 11.80
C GLU A 75 -0.08 -25.01 10.84
N TYR A 76 0.52 -23.85 10.54
CA TYR A 76 -0.02 -22.97 9.50
C TYR A 76 0.08 -23.71 8.16
N ASN A 77 -1.05 -24.19 7.66
CA ASN A 77 -1.16 -24.69 6.29
C ASN A 77 -1.11 -23.50 5.33
N GLY A 78 0.12 -23.14 4.95
CA GLY A 78 0.41 -22.07 3.99
C GLY A 78 1.17 -20.92 4.64
N SER A 79 2.44 -20.75 4.25
CA SER A 79 3.12 -19.48 4.48
C SER A 79 2.49 -18.40 3.58
N ILE A 80 2.25 -17.23 4.15
CA ILE A 80 1.84 -16.06 3.37
C ILE A 80 3.00 -15.73 2.42
N ARG A 81 2.74 -15.80 1.11
CA ARG A 81 3.68 -15.30 0.09
C ARG A 81 3.20 -13.93 -0.39
N ARG A 82 4.13 -13.02 -0.59
CA ARG A 82 3.83 -11.79 -1.34
C ARG A 82 3.68 -12.07 -2.83
N LEU A 83 3.18 -11.06 -3.54
CA LEU A 83 3.29 -11.01 -4.99
C LEU A 83 4.76 -10.81 -5.40
N THR A 84 5.12 -11.35 -6.57
CA THR A 84 6.35 -10.95 -7.27
C THR A 84 6.27 -9.48 -7.66
N ILE A 85 7.41 -8.83 -7.90
CA ILE A 85 7.45 -7.41 -8.33
C ILE A 85 6.62 -7.22 -9.61
N LYS A 86 6.74 -8.15 -10.56
CA LYS A 86 5.98 -8.14 -11.81
C LYS A 86 4.48 -8.27 -11.56
N GLN A 87 4.07 -9.19 -10.67
CA GLN A 87 2.66 -9.36 -10.31
C GLN A 87 2.11 -8.12 -9.60
N TYR A 88 2.87 -7.52 -8.69
CA TYR A 88 2.45 -6.30 -8.00
C TYR A 88 2.29 -5.13 -8.96
N GLN A 89 3.27 -4.92 -9.85
CA GLN A 89 3.21 -3.91 -10.90
C GLN A 89 1.99 -4.09 -11.81
N ASN A 90 1.77 -5.32 -12.31
CA ASN A 90 0.60 -5.61 -13.15
C ASN A 90 -0.71 -5.36 -12.38
N THR A 91 -0.75 -5.70 -11.09
CA THR A 91 -1.94 -5.46 -10.25
C THR A 91 -2.22 -3.96 -10.12
N LEU A 92 -1.20 -3.12 -9.94
CA LEU A 92 -1.37 -1.66 -9.92
C LEU A 92 -1.88 -1.14 -11.27
N GLN A 93 -1.33 -1.63 -12.38
CA GLN A 93 -1.78 -1.25 -13.72
C GLN A 93 -3.23 -1.69 -13.97
N ASP A 94 -3.58 -2.92 -13.63
CA ASP A 94 -4.92 -3.47 -13.87
C ASP A 94 -5.99 -2.81 -12.99
N LEU A 95 -5.67 -2.51 -11.72
CA LEU A 95 -6.62 -1.90 -10.79
C LEU A 95 -6.77 -0.39 -10.98
N LEU A 96 -5.67 0.30 -11.28
CA LEU A 96 -5.63 1.76 -11.27
C LEU A 96 -5.47 2.38 -12.66
N GLY A 97 -5.20 1.57 -13.69
CA GLY A 97 -4.96 2.07 -15.05
C GLY A 97 -3.63 2.81 -15.22
N LEU A 98 -2.67 2.59 -14.32
CA LEU A 98 -1.35 3.25 -14.35
C LEU A 98 -0.36 2.50 -15.25
N ASP A 99 0.18 3.18 -16.26
CA ASP A 99 1.24 2.65 -17.13
C ASP A 99 2.66 2.81 -16.56
N GLU A 100 2.81 3.53 -15.45
CA GLU A 100 4.09 3.79 -14.81
C GLU A 100 4.60 2.60 -13.99
N ASN A 101 5.89 2.29 -14.11
CA ASN A 101 6.54 1.23 -13.32
C ASN A 101 6.94 1.72 -11.93
N LEU A 102 5.96 1.83 -11.03
CA LEU A 102 6.16 2.27 -9.65
C LEU A 102 6.89 1.23 -8.78
N ALA A 103 6.86 -0.05 -9.18
CA ALA A 103 7.49 -1.13 -8.42
C ALA A 103 9.00 -1.30 -8.69
N ASN A 104 9.61 -0.43 -9.51
CA ASN A 104 11.00 -0.55 -9.94
C ASN A 104 12.05 -0.42 -8.81
N GLY A 105 11.70 0.24 -7.71
CA GLY A 105 12.56 0.43 -6.54
C GLY A 105 12.61 -0.79 -5.60
N LEU A 106 11.77 -1.80 -5.83
CA LEU A 106 11.75 -3.00 -4.99
C LEU A 106 12.97 -3.88 -5.26
N PRO A 107 13.55 -4.51 -4.20
CA PRO A 107 14.64 -5.46 -4.38
C PRO A 107 14.17 -6.67 -5.21
N PRO A 108 15.03 -7.20 -6.11
CA PRO A 108 14.65 -8.27 -7.03
C PRO A 108 14.17 -9.53 -6.31
N ASP A 109 13.19 -10.22 -6.92
CA ASP A 109 12.69 -11.49 -6.40
C ASP A 109 13.77 -12.57 -6.43
N ALA A 110 13.86 -13.35 -5.34
CA ALA A 110 14.83 -14.43 -5.24
C ALA A 110 14.42 -15.63 -6.10
N LYS A 111 15.36 -16.11 -6.91
CA LYS A 111 15.21 -17.33 -7.72
C LYS A 111 15.24 -18.56 -6.83
N SER A 112 14.26 -19.45 -7.01
CA SER A 112 14.27 -20.77 -6.39
C SER A 112 15.40 -21.64 -6.95
N LYS A 113 15.61 -22.81 -6.35
CA LYS A 113 16.55 -23.82 -6.86
C LYS A 113 16.27 -24.21 -8.32
N ASP A 114 14.99 -24.25 -8.68
CA ASP A 114 14.53 -24.58 -10.03
C ASP A 114 14.47 -23.35 -10.97
N GLY A 115 14.89 -22.17 -10.48
CA GLY A 115 14.97 -20.94 -11.27
C GLY A 115 13.68 -20.10 -11.32
N PHE A 116 12.62 -20.47 -10.60
CA PHE A 116 11.37 -19.72 -10.58
C PHE A 116 11.41 -18.56 -9.58
N LEU A 117 10.79 -17.43 -9.95
CA LEU A 117 10.70 -16.23 -9.10
C LEU A 117 9.45 -16.22 -8.19
N ASN A 118 8.47 -17.08 -8.48
CA ASN A 118 7.17 -17.12 -7.78
C ASN A 118 7.11 -18.18 -6.67
N ASN A 119 8.26 -18.61 -6.15
CA ASN A 119 8.32 -19.68 -5.16
C ASN A 119 7.94 -19.16 -3.76
N GLN A 120 7.05 -19.90 -3.09
CA GLN A 120 6.52 -19.54 -1.77
C GLN A 120 7.60 -19.47 -0.68
N GLN A 121 8.66 -20.28 -0.77
CA GLN A 121 9.75 -20.30 0.21
C GLN A 121 10.71 -19.11 0.07
N THR A 122 10.78 -18.51 -1.13
CA THR A 122 11.67 -17.38 -1.41
C THR A 122 10.96 -16.03 -1.32
N LEU A 123 9.64 -16.00 -1.45
CA LEU A 123 8.80 -14.79 -1.38
C LEU A 123 8.34 -14.45 0.04
N LEU A 124 9.31 -14.20 0.91
CA LEU A 124 9.07 -13.75 2.28
C LEU A 124 8.80 -12.24 2.34
N LEU A 125 8.05 -11.82 3.35
CA LEU A 125 7.78 -10.41 3.68
C LEU A 125 8.62 -10.01 4.89
N SER A 126 9.47 -8.99 4.72
CA SER A 126 10.12 -8.29 5.82
C SER A 126 9.35 -7.00 6.15
N PRO A 127 9.47 -6.47 7.38
CA PRO A 127 8.84 -5.19 7.74
C PRO A 127 9.20 -4.05 6.78
N LEU A 128 10.49 -3.91 6.44
CA LEU A 128 10.97 -2.89 5.48
C LEU A 128 10.35 -3.04 4.09
N LEU A 129 10.13 -4.28 3.65
CA LEU A 129 9.50 -4.53 2.36
C LEU A 129 8.03 -4.11 2.40
N ILE A 130 7.31 -4.39 3.49
CA ILE A 130 5.92 -3.95 3.66
C ILE A 130 5.82 -2.42 3.58
N GLU A 131 6.72 -1.69 4.26
CA GLU A 131 6.78 -0.23 4.18
C GLU A 131 6.98 0.26 2.75
N SER A 132 7.87 -0.39 2.00
CA SER A 132 8.11 -0.06 0.59
C SER A 132 6.87 -0.29 -0.28
N TYR A 133 6.13 -1.39 -0.04
CA TYR A 133 4.87 -1.67 -0.76
C TYR A 133 3.80 -0.63 -0.45
N PHE A 134 3.68 -0.20 0.82
CA PHE A 134 2.75 0.87 1.20
C PHE A 134 3.12 2.20 0.56
N SER A 135 4.40 2.57 0.55
CA SER A 135 4.85 3.79 -0.12
C SER A 135 4.55 3.77 -1.62
N ILE A 136 4.71 2.62 -2.28
CA ILE A 136 4.35 2.47 -3.70
C ILE A 136 2.82 2.59 -3.88
N ALA A 137 2.03 1.99 -2.99
CA ALA A 137 0.57 2.07 -3.06
C ALA A 137 0.09 3.52 -2.85
N GLU A 138 0.67 4.26 -1.90
CA GLU A 138 0.38 5.68 -1.67
C GLU A 138 0.71 6.51 -2.91
N GLN A 139 1.91 6.35 -3.49
CA GLN A 139 2.28 7.01 -4.74
C GLN A 139 1.32 6.68 -5.90
N ALA A 140 0.88 5.42 -6.00
CA ALA A 140 -0.07 5.01 -7.02
C ALA A 140 -1.44 5.70 -6.83
N LEU A 141 -1.92 5.76 -5.58
CA LEU A 141 -3.18 6.43 -5.25
C LEU A 141 -3.10 7.93 -5.50
N ASP A 142 -2.01 8.59 -5.15
CA ASP A 142 -1.78 10.02 -5.42
C ASP A 142 -1.83 10.36 -6.91
N ARG A 143 -1.49 9.41 -7.79
CA ARG A 143 -1.57 9.58 -9.25
C ARG A 143 -2.98 9.39 -9.81
N CYS A 144 -3.81 8.61 -9.12
CA CYS A 144 -5.14 8.22 -9.63
C CYS A 144 -6.28 9.01 -9.00
N ILE A 145 -6.10 9.47 -7.77
CA ILE A 145 -7.10 10.27 -7.06
C ILE A 145 -6.98 11.70 -7.55
N VAL A 146 -7.99 12.14 -8.31
CA VAL A 146 -8.05 13.49 -8.88
C VAL A 146 -9.02 14.35 -8.06
N ASP A 147 -8.60 15.58 -7.76
CA ASP A 147 -9.48 16.62 -7.22
C ASP A 147 -10.23 17.29 -8.37
N GLU A 148 -11.49 16.90 -8.58
CA GLU A 148 -12.33 17.43 -9.66
C GLU A 148 -12.57 18.95 -9.59
N THR A 149 -12.31 19.58 -8.43
CA THR A 149 -12.46 21.02 -8.27
C THR A 149 -11.28 21.82 -8.84
N LYS A 150 -10.15 21.16 -9.12
CA LYS A 150 -8.94 21.79 -9.65
C LYS A 150 -8.74 21.43 -11.12
N PRO A 151 -8.39 22.41 -11.96
CA PRO A 151 -8.01 22.12 -13.34
C PRO A 151 -6.75 21.22 -13.36
N PRO A 152 -6.67 20.24 -14.27
CA PRO A 152 -5.49 19.40 -14.40
C PRO A 152 -4.28 20.22 -14.84
N VAL A 153 -3.09 19.80 -14.40
CA VAL A 153 -1.82 20.41 -14.79
C VAL A 153 -1.24 19.62 -15.97
N ILE A 154 -1.00 20.28 -17.11
CA ILE A 154 -0.54 19.61 -18.34
C ILE A 154 0.77 20.25 -18.81
N GLN A 155 1.79 19.41 -19.00
CA GLN A 155 2.99 19.75 -19.76
C GLN A 155 2.93 19.09 -21.14
N ASN A 156 3.27 19.84 -22.18
CA ASN A 156 3.44 19.28 -23.52
C ASN A 156 4.66 19.90 -24.18
N PHE A 157 5.55 19.05 -24.70
CA PHE A 157 6.70 19.48 -25.45
C PHE A 157 6.96 18.50 -26.59
N ARG A 158 7.56 19.02 -27.65
CA ARG A 158 8.07 18.24 -28.78
C ARG A 158 9.59 18.33 -28.77
N MET A 159 10.24 17.18 -28.96
CA MET A 159 11.68 17.11 -29.21
C MET A 159 11.90 16.77 -30.68
N ASP A 160 12.51 17.69 -31.42
CA ASP A 160 12.93 17.49 -32.79
C ASP A 160 14.40 17.06 -32.76
N LEU A 161 14.73 15.94 -33.41
CA LEU A 161 16.07 15.36 -33.47
C LEU A 161 16.59 15.36 -34.91
N GLY A 162 17.83 15.78 -35.13
CA GLY A 162 18.48 15.72 -36.43
C GLY A 162 19.70 16.63 -36.51
N LYS A 163 20.59 16.39 -37.47
CA LYS A 163 21.81 17.20 -37.60
C LYS A 163 21.47 18.67 -37.81
N SER A 164 21.99 19.53 -36.92
CA SER A 164 21.84 20.99 -37.00
C SER A 164 20.39 21.48 -37.11
N VAL A 165 19.43 20.76 -36.52
CA VAL A 165 18.02 21.20 -36.46
C VAL A 165 17.84 22.44 -35.58
N ASN A 166 18.67 22.61 -34.57
CA ASN A 166 18.65 23.77 -33.69
C ASN A 166 19.68 24.80 -34.15
N GLN A 167 19.19 25.84 -34.82
CA GLN A 167 20.01 26.93 -35.35
C GLN A 167 20.55 27.87 -34.26
N ASN A 168 19.96 27.86 -33.06
CA ASN A 168 20.35 28.70 -31.93
C ASN A 168 20.54 27.84 -30.67
N PRO A 169 21.55 26.95 -30.65
CA PRO A 169 21.79 26.07 -29.52
C PRO A 169 22.24 26.85 -28.29
N TYR A 170 21.80 26.42 -27.10
CA TYR A 170 22.37 26.91 -25.85
C TYR A 170 23.87 26.59 -25.79
N PRO A 171 24.70 27.46 -25.20
CA PRO A 171 26.16 27.26 -25.18
C PRO A 171 26.60 26.09 -24.29
N ASN A 172 25.82 25.73 -23.28
CA ASN A 172 26.13 24.65 -22.34
C ASN A 172 25.61 23.31 -22.88
N ASN A 173 26.51 22.36 -23.15
CA ASN A 173 26.14 21.03 -23.62
C ASN A 173 25.17 20.33 -22.67
N LEU A 174 24.17 19.63 -23.24
CA LEU A 174 23.35 18.70 -22.48
C LEU A 174 24.22 17.50 -22.05
N ILE A 175 24.49 17.42 -20.74
CA ILE A 175 25.19 16.28 -20.14
C ILE A 175 24.12 15.34 -19.58
N LEU A 176 23.96 14.16 -20.18
CA LEU A 176 23.07 13.13 -19.67
C LEU A 176 23.92 12.04 -18.99
N GLY A 177 23.82 11.95 -17.65
CA GLY A 177 24.50 10.92 -16.87
C GLY A 177 26.02 11.12 -16.75
N ALA A 178 26.77 10.02 -16.75
CA ALA A 178 28.20 9.95 -16.47
C ALA A 178 29.07 10.55 -17.60
N LEU A 179 29.00 11.88 -17.78
CA LEU A 179 29.79 12.65 -18.75
C LEU A 179 29.59 12.22 -20.21
N SER A 180 28.47 11.54 -20.50
CA SER A 180 28.16 11.10 -21.86
C SER A 180 27.55 12.26 -22.65
N THR A 181 28.32 12.82 -23.59
CA THR A 181 27.79 13.71 -24.64
C THR A 181 27.02 12.87 -25.65
N LEU A 182 25.78 12.54 -25.30
CA LEU A 182 24.92 11.72 -26.16
C LEU A 182 24.46 12.46 -27.41
N LEU A 183 24.20 13.77 -27.32
CA LEU A 183 23.70 14.60 -28.43
C LEU A 183 24.31 16.01 -28.39
N PRO A 184 24.88 16.52 -29.50
CA PRO A 184 25.23 17.94 -29.63
C PRO A 184 24.00 18.83 -29.50
N ASN A 185 24.12 20.00 -28.86
CA ASN A 185 23.00 20.93 -28.69
C ASN A 185 22.40 21.45 -30.00
N ALA A 186 23.19 21.48 -31.07
CA ALA A 186 22.71 21.83 -32.40
C ALA A 186 21.81 20.75 -33.01
N ASP A 187 21.89 19.52 -32.51
CA ASP A 187 21.24 18.35 -33.11
C ASP A 187 19.88 18.01 -32.48
N PHE A 188 19.42 18.82 -31.53
CA PHE A 188 18.07 18.71 -30.99
C PHE A 188 17.45 20.07 -30.69
N GLN A 189 16.14 20.16 -30.88
CA GLN A 189 15.33 21.32 -30.48
C GLN A 189 14.17 20.85 -29.61
N VAL A 190 14.00 21.45 -28.43
CA VAL A 190 12.82 21.23 -27.59
C VAL A 190 11.89 22.43 -27.74
N THR A 191 10.65 22.16 -28.15
CA THR A 191 9.60 23.16 -28.32
C THR A 191 8.47 22.87 -27.35
N GLU A 192 8.15 23.82 -26.49
CA GLU A 192 6.97 23.71 -25.63
C GLU A 192 5.70 23.98 -26.44
N LEU A 193 4.71 23.09 -26.33
CA LEU A 193 3.45 23.17 -27.06
C LEU A 193 2.31 23.56 -26.11
N ASN A 194 1.40 24.41 -26.58
CA ASN A 194 0.14 24.68 -25.87
C ASN A 194 -0.99 23.92 -26.59
N PRO A 195 -1.36 22.71 -26.15
CA PRO A 195 -2.38 21.92 -26.84
C PRO A 195 -3.77 22.55 -26.70
N SER A 196 -4.54 22.56 -27.78
CA SER A 196 -5.98 22.84 -27.68
C SER A 196 -6.69 21.64 -27.05
N LYS A 197 -7.36 21.86 -25.92
CA LYS A 197 -8.13 20.85 -25.19
C LYS A 197 -9.57 21.34 -25.04
N SER A 198 -10.52 20.41 -24.97
CA SER A 198 -11.95 20.70 -24.78
C SER A 198 -12.30 21.07 -23.34
N PHE A 199 -11.32 21.12 -22.43
CA PHE A 199 -11.46 21.39 -21.01
C PHE A 199 -10.37 22.36 -20.53
N THR A 200 -10.65 23.08 -19.44
CA THR A 200 -9.71 24.01 -18.81
C THR A 200 -8.58 23.24 -18.12
N TYR A 201 -7.34 23.70 -18.27
CA TYR A 201 -6.16 23.10 -17.65
C TYR A 201 -5.13 24.19 -17.31
N GLU A 202 -4.24 23.90 -16.36
CA GLU A 202 -3.10 24.74 -16.04
C GLU A 202 -1.85 24.26 -16.80
N PRO A 203 -1.22 25.11 -17.64
CA PRO A 203 -0.02 24.72 -18.36
C PRO A 203 1.18 24.66 -17.41
N PHE A 204 1.80 23.48 -17.30
CA PHE A 204 3.08 23.34 -16.59
C PHE A 204 4.22 23.76 -17.50
N LYS A 205 4.84 24.89 -17.17
CA LYS A 205 5.92 25.46 -17.96
C LYS A 205 7.25 24.82 -17.64
N MET A 206 8.02 24.46 -18.67
CA MET A 206 9.38 23.95 -18.49
C MET A 206 10.25 25.00 -17.78
N GLN A 207 10.87 24.62 -16.67
CA GLN A 207 11.83 25.48 -15.99
C GLN A 207 13.13 25.55 -16.80
N THR A 208 13.43 26.73 -17.34
CA THR A 208 14.62 26.98 -18.19
C THR A 208 15.75 27.69 -17.46
N ALA A 209 15.48 28.21 -16.27
CA ALA A 209 16.47 28.89 -15.43
C ALA A 209 16.48 28.28 -14.03
N PHE A 210 17.67 27.93 -13.57
CA PHE A 210 17.91 27.46 -12.22
C PHE A 210 18.75 28.48 -11.47
N LYS A 211 18.32 28.84 -10.26
CA LYS A 211 19.12 29.65 -9.34
C LYS A 211 19.87 28.71 -8.41
N PHE A 212 21.19 28.77 -8.46
CA PHE A 212 22.05 28.03 -7.55
C PHE A 212 22.53 28.97 -6.44
N ILE A 213 22.53 28.47 -5.21
CA ILE A 213 23.38 29.03 -4.15
C ILE A 213 24.68 28.23 -4.21
N GLU A 214 25.75 28.87 -4.65
CA GLU A 214 27.10 28.36 -4.45
C GLU A 214 27.70 29.10 -3.25
N GLY A 215 27.97 28.34 -2.19
CA GLY A 215 28.56 28.86 -0.96
C GLY A 215 29.64 27.92 -0.43
N TYR A 216 30.47 28.42 0.48
CA TYR A 216 31.49 27.63 1.14
C TYR A 216 31.06 27.35 2.58
N GLN A 217 31.03 26.08 2.98
CA GLN A 217 30.92 25.67 4.38
C GLN A 217 32.22 24.94 4.76
N GLY A 218 33.13 25.65 5.42
CA GLY A 218 34.51 25.18 5.62
C GLY A 218 35.26 25.06 4.29
N ASN A 219 35.95 23.94 4.05
CA ASN A 219 36.65 23.65 2.79
C ASN A 219 35.74 22.97 1.74
N SER A 220 34.44 22.81 2.01
CA SER A 220 33.51 22.16 1.08
C SER A 220 32.70 23.21 0.31
N THR A 221 32.56 22.98 -1.00
CA THR A 221 31.61 23.74 -1.83
C THR A 221 30.21 23.14 -1.62
N VAL A 222 29.29 23.93 -1.08
CA VAL A 222 27.89 23.54 -0.93
C VAL A 222 27.13 24.14 -2.10
N ARG A 223 26.53 23.27 -2.92
CA ARG A 223 25.62 23.67 -4.00
C ARG A 223 24.20 23.29 -3.59
N GLY A 224 23.39 24.30 -3.31
CA GLY A 224 21.96 24.14 -3.02
C GLY A 224 21.12 24.73 -4.14
N TRP A 225 20.00 24.08 -4.46
CA TRP A 225 18.96 24.68 -5.28
C TRP A 225 18.29 25.80 -4.47
N ARG A 226 18.16 26.98 -5.05
CA ARG A 226 17.30 28.05 -4.52
C ARG A 226 16.03 28.04 -5.35
N GLU A 227 14.88 27.93 -4.69
CA GLU A 227 13.56 28.09 -5.33
C GLU A 227 13.49 29.39 -6.14
#